data_AF-A0AAD1HE96-F1
#
_entry.id   AF-A0AAD1HE96-F1
#
_cell.length_a   1.000
_cell.length_b   1.000
_cell.length_c   1.000
_cell.angle_alpha   90.00
_cell.angle_beta   90.00
_cell.angle_gamma   90.00
#
_symmetry.space_group_name_H-M   'P 1'
#
loop_
_entity.id
_entity.type
_entity.pdbx_description
1 polymer ?
#
loop_
_entity_poly.entity_id
_entity_poly.type
_entity_poly.pdbx_seq_one_letter_code
_entity_poly.pdbx_strand_id
1 'polypeptide(L)' 'MEQTNDPPSTPRDATKVTDEQRDMQDKLDHQNDDPDAPGGHQTKDQVADET' A
#
# COMPACT_ATOMS: atom_id res chain seq x y z
N MET A 1 20.21 -17.69 20.30
CA MET A 1 19.29 -18.55 19.54
C MET A 1 19.77 -18.53 18.11
N GLU A 2 20.13 -19.68 17.56
CA GLU A 2 20.59 -19.80 16.18
C GLU A 2 19.35 -19.85 15.27
N GLN A 3 19.14 -18.81 14.46
CA GLN A 3 18.07 -18.82 13.47
C GLN A 3 18.60 -19.55 12.24
N THR A 4 18.20 -20.81 12.08
CA THR A 4 18.42 -21.58 10.85
C THR A 4 17.69 -20.88 9.70
N ASN A 5 18.43 -20.13 8.89
CA ASN A 5 17.93 -19.45 7.71
C ASN A 5 18.09 -20.39 6.52
N ASP A 6 17.12 -21.29 6.34
CA ASP A 6 17.05 -22.21 5.20
C ASP A 6 15.92 -21.75 4.25
N PRO A 7 16.17 -20.74 3.40
CA PRO A 7 15.17 -20.27 2.45
C PRO A 7 14.95 -21.29 1.34
N PRO A 8 13.76 -21.32 0.72
CA PRO A 8 13.49 -22.23 -0.38
C PRO A 8 14.47 -22.01 -1.55
N SER A 9 14.83 -23.10 -2.23
CA SER A 9 15.73 -23.09 -3.40
C SER A 9 15.24 -22.17 -4.53
N THR A 10 13.93 -21.92 -4.60
CA THR A 10 13.33 -20.93 -5.48
C THR A 10 12.73 -19.79 -4.64
N PRO A 11 13.23 -18.54 -4.80
CA PRO A 11 12.64 -17.38 -4.15
C PRO A 11 11.19 -17.18 -4.57
N ARG A 12 10.36 -16.66 -3.66
CA ARG A 12 9.02 -16.20 -4.01
C ARG A 12 9.14 -15.01 -4.96
N ASP A 13 8.24 -14.96 -5.92
CA ASP A 13 8.14 -13.84 -6.86
C ASP A 13 7.63 -12.59 -6.13
N ALA A 14 8.51 -11.61 -5.95
CA ALA A 14 8.21 -10.36 -5.25
C ALA A 14 7.26 -9.43 -6.02
N THR A 15 6.93 -9.73 -7.28
CA THR A 15 5.91 -9.01 -8.05
C THR A 15 4.49 -9.46 -7.70
N LYS A 16 4.34 -10.57 -6.98
CA LYS A 16 3.04 -11.12 -6.56
C LYS A 16 2.74 -10.73 -5.13
N VAL A 17 1.61 -10.05 -4.93
CA VAL A 17 1.04 -9.82 -3.60
C VAL A 17 0.43 -11.11 -3.04
N THR A 18 0.52 -11.32 -1.73
CA THR A 18 -0.20 -12.39 -1.05
C THR A 18 -1.69 -12.08 -0.96
N ASP A 19 -2.52 -13.10 -0.72
CA ASP A 19 -3.97 -12.92 -0.54
C ASP A 19 -4.27 -11.99 0.66
N GLU A 20 -3.53 -12.14 1.75
CA GLU A 20 -3.63 -11.24 2.92
C GLU A 20 -3.27 -9.79 2.58
N GLN A 21 -2.25 -9.58 1.75
CA GLN A 21 -1.87 -8.24 1.29
C GLN A 21 -2.96 -7.65 0.37
N ARG A 22 -3.60 -8.46 -0.46
CA ARG A 22 -4.71 -8.04 -1.31
C ARG A 22 -5.92 -7.62 -0.47
N ASP A 23 -6.32 -8.44 0.50
CA ASP A 23 -7.42 -8.12 1.41
C ASP A 23 -7.15 -6.86 2.25
N MET A 24 -5.88 -6.62 2.59
CA MET A 24 -5.47 -5.40 3.27
C MET A 24 -5.54 -4.19 2.34
N GLN A 25 -5.10 -4.34 1.09
CA GLN A 25 -5.16 -3.29 0.07
C GLN A 25 -6.60 -2.88 -0.20
N ASP A 26 -7.51 -3.84 -0.39
CA ASP A 26 -8.93 -3.58 -0.62
C ASP A 26 -9.54 -2.77 0.54
N LYS A 27 -9.19 -3.10 1.80
CA LYS A 27 -9.64 -2.34 2.97
C LYS A 27 -9.10 -0.91 3.00
N LEU A 28 -7.87 -0.69 2.55
CA LEU A 28 -7.23 0.64 2.52
C LEU A 28 -7.75 1.48 1.35
N ASP A 29 -8.01 0.88 0.20
CA ASP A 29 -8.53 1.59 -0.97
C ASP A 29 -9.94 2.15 -0.70
N HIS A 30 -10.75 1.43 0.06
CA HIS A 30 -12.06 1.87 0.54
C HIS A 30 -12.01 2.81 1.77
N GLN A 31 -10.85 3.07 2.37
CA GLN A 31 -10.73 4.12 3.40
C GLN A 31 -10.89 5.54 2.82
N ASN A 32 -10.71 5.72 1.51
CA ASN A 32 -10.81 7.03 0.86
C ASN A 32 -12.25 7.47 0.53
N ASP A 33 -13.25 6.69 0.95
CA ASP A 33 -14.65 7.16 1.06
C ASP A 33 -14.85 8.04 2.31
N ASP A 34 -13.77 8.38 3.03
CA ASP A 34 -13.78 9.36 4.11
C ASP A 34 -13.81 10.79 3.51
N PRO A 35 -14.94 11.52 3.62
CA PRO A 35 -15.01 12.89 3.14
C PRO A 35 -14.01 13.82 3.85
N ASP A 36 -13.56 13.46 5.06
CA ASP A 36 -12.59 14.22 5.85
C ASP A 36 -11.13 13.79 5.60
N ALA A 37 -10.88 12.90 4.62
CA ALA A 37 -9.53 12.46 4.28
C ALA A 37 -8.61 13.65 3.93
N PRO A 38 -7.33 13.62 4.34
CA PRO A 38 -6.38 14.66 3.96
C PRO A 38 -6.25 14.71 2.44
N GLY A 39 -6.62 15.86 1.84
CA GLY A 39 -6.68 16.02 0.39
C GLY A 39 -8.05 15.78 -0.25
N GLY A 40 -9.04 15.24 0.49
CA GLY A 40 -10.39 14.97 -0.03
C GLY A 40 -11.17 16.22 -0.47
N HIS A 41 -10.76 17.40 0.00
CA HIS A 41 -11.31 18.70 -0.41
C HIS A 41 -10.31 19.57 -1.18
N GLN A 42 -9.09 19.08 -1.42
CA GLN A 42 -8.07 19.86 -2.13
C GLN A 42 -8.34 19.81 -3.64
N THR A 43 -8.53 20.98 -4.24
CA THR A 43 -8.59 21.15 -5.70
C THR A 43 -7.21 21.49 -6.25
N LYS A 44 -7.04 21.33 -7.57
CA LYS A 44 -5.79 21.68 -8.28
C LYS A 44 -5.34 23.13 -8.04
N ASP A 45 -6.28 24.03 -7.73
CA ASP A 45 -6.00 25.46 -7.50
C ASP A 45 -5.47 25.73 -6.07
N GLN A 46 -5.56 24.73 -5.18
CA GLN A 46 -5.08 24.80 -3.80
C GLN A 46 -3.70 24.15 -3.61
N VAL A 47 -3.14 23.58 -4.67
CA VAL A 47 -1.78 23.04 -4.69
C VAL A 47 -0.91 24.05 -5.44
N ALA A 48 0.15 24.53 -4.81
CA ALA A 48 1.11 25.38 -5.50
C ALA A 48 1.82 24.55 -6.58
N ASP A 49 1.90 25.07 -7.80
CA ASP A 49 2.73 24.47 -8.85
C ASP A 49 4.19 24.54 -8.40
N GLU A 50 4.85 23.38 -8.31
CA GLU A 50 6.29 23.32 -8.09
C GLU A 50 7.02 23.81 -9.35
N THR A 51 7.92 24.80 -9.18
CA THR A 51 8.81 25.34 -10.23
C THR A 51 10.27 25.07 -9.92
#